data_AF-A0A2M8ITQ8-F1
#
_entry.id   AF-A0A2M8ITQ8-F1
#
_cell.length_a   1.000
_cell.length_b   1.000
_cell.length_c   1.000
_cell.angle_alpha   90.00
_cell.angle_beta   90.00
_cell.angle_gamma   90.00
#
_symmetry.space_group_name_H-M   'P 1'
#
loop_
_entity.id
_entity.type
_entity.pdbx_description
1 polymer ?
#
loop_
_entity_poly.entity_id
_entity_poly.type
_entity_poly.pdbx_seq_one_letter_code
_entity_poly.pdbx_strand_id
1 'polypeptide(L)'
;KPRARRAAGLGLFTSLLLFLFAVVAGAAAGTWWHWPADTASQPDSSAVVARAATDTCSVNALSGLGGGFATVGQAMRNCGRDITPDVALALVEDYAARSDPQALLLFGTLYDGTELDARVENLIGLSFATDDTKAVEYYHRAVAAGAIEADTRLAATCARLADADSTLAKGAYDDYCR
;
A
#
# COMPACT_ATOMS: atom_id res chain seq x y z
N LYS A 1 -52.41 12.49 -19.95
CA LYS A 1 -51.94 13.87 -20.24
C LYS A 1 -50.42 13.85 -20.35
N PRO A 2 -49.81 13.96 -21.55
CA PRO A 2 -48.37 14.14 -21.66
C PRO A 2 -48.03 15.63 -21.71
N ARG A 3 -47.02 16.07 -20.94
CA ARG A 3 -46.41 17.40 -21.10
C ARG A 3 -44.99 17.21 -21.60
N ALA A 4 -44.74 17.81 -22.75
CA ALA A 4 -43.46 17.93 -23.42
C ALA A 4 -42.67 19.16 -22.93
N ARG A 5 -41.41 19.24 -23.40
CA ARG A 5 -40.51 20.42 -23.54
C ARG A 5 -39.63 20.71 -22.30
N ARG A 6 -38.34 21.06 -22.40
CA ARG A 6 -37.49 21.54 -23.51
C ARG A 6 -36.01 21.44 -23.11
N ALA A 7 -35.14 21.21 -24.10
CA ALA A 7 -33.70 21.49 -24.06
C ALA A 7 -33.43 22.99 -24.25
N ALA A 8 -32.43 23.54 -23.55
CA ALA A 8 -31.61 24.70 -23.94
C ALA A 8 -30.66 25.09 -22.78
N GLY A 9 -29.35 25.03 -23.00
CA GLY A 9 -28.37 25.50 -22.02
C GLY A 9 -26.91 25.30 -22.42
N LEU A 10 -26.60 25.29 -23.72
CA LEU A 10 -25.25 25.13 -24.26
C LEU A 10 -24.86 26.47 -24.88
N GLY A 11 -24.28 27.39 -24.10
CA GLY A 11 -23.92 28.70 -24.64
C GLY A 11 -23.11 29.65 -23.74
N LEU A 12 -22.92 29.34 -22.45
CA LEU A 12 -22.26 30.27 -21.52
C LEU A 12 -20.81 29.92 -21.15
N PHE A 13 -20.33 28.71 -21.46
CA PHE A 13 -18.99 28.26 -21.03
C PHE A 13 -17.84 28.68 -21.95
N THR A 14 -18.11 29.06 -23.19
CA THR A 14 -17.08 29.42 -24.19
C THR A 14 -16.48 30.81 -24.00
N SER A 15 -17.16 31.73 -23.30
CA SER A 15 -16.64 33.10 -23.09
C SER A 15 -15.67 33.21 -21.91
N LEU A 16 -15.72 32.31 -20.93
CA LEU A 16 -14.82 32.33 -19.77
C LEU A 16 -13.42 31.80 -20.13
N LEU A 17 -13.34 30.86 -21.08
CA LEU A 17 -12.09 30.20 -21.47
C LEU A 17 -11.16 31.11 -22.31
N LEU A 18 -11.73 32.07 -23.05
CA LEU A 18 -10.96 33.06 -23.82
C LEU A 18 -10.37 34.17 -22.94
N PHE A 19 -11.00 34.51 -21.81
CA PHE A 19 -10.48 35.55 -20.92
C PHE A 19 -9.28 35.05 -20.09
N LEU A 20 -9.25 33.76 -19.75
CA LEU A 20 -8.18 33.17 -18.94
C LEU A 20 -6.86 32.98 -19.71
N PHE A 21 -6.92 32.77 -21.03
CA PHE A 21 -5.72 32.67 -21.87
C PHE A 21 -5.00 34.02 -22.07
N ALA A 22 -5.69 35.16 -21.93
CA ALA A 22 -5.11 36.48 -22.14
C ALA A 22 -4.23 36.98 -20.99
N VAL A 23 -4.28 36.35 -19.81
CA VAL A 23 -3.49 36.77 -18.63
C VAL A 23 -2.10 36.11 -18.55
N VAL A 24 -1.83 35.07 -19.36
CA VAL A 24 -0.57 34.31 -19.31
C VAL A 24 0.55 34.92 -20.18
N ALA A 25 0.26 35.93 -21.00
CA ALA A 25 1.24 36.54 -21.90
C ALA A 25 1.81 37.85 -21.35
N GLY A 26 2.74 37.79 -20.38
CA GLY A 26 3.37 39.03 -19.90
C GLY A 26 4.41 38.87 -18.81
N ALA A 27 5.57 38.27 -19.11
CA ALA A 27 6.85 38.57 -18.43
C ALA A 27 8.02 37.86 -19.13
N ALA A 28 8.27 38.20 -20.39
CA ALA A 28 9.48 37.79 -21.10
C ALA A 28 10.25 39.04 -21.53
N ALA A 29 10.97 39.67 -20.60
CA ALA A 29 12.05 40.60 -20.91
C ALA A 29 12.88 40.91 -19.66
N GLY A 30 14.15 40.50 -19.66
CA GLY A 30 15.19 41.22 -18.93
C GLY A 30 15.87 40.52 -17.76
N THR A 31 16.55 39.39 -17.97
CA THR A 31 17.70 38.98 -17.13
C THR A 31 18.70 38.12 -17.94
N TRP A 32 19.45 38.72 -18.87
CA TRP A 32 20.47 38.04 -19.69
C TRP A 32 21.91 38.43 -19.32
N TRP A 33 22.20 38.87 -18.09
CA TRP A 33 23.56 39.33 -17.74
C TRP A 33 24.09 38.98 -16.33
N HIS A 34 23.45 38.07 -15.61
CA HIS A 34 24.00 37.57 -14.34
C HIS A 34 24.17 36.06 -14.43
N TRP A 35 25.30 35.64 -14.97
CA TRP A 35 25.81 34.28 -14.80
C TRP A 35 26.70 34.28 -13.55
N PRO A 36 26.20 33.88 -12.37
CA PRO A 36 27.09 33.49 -11.29
C PRO A 36 27.92 32.31 -11.80
N ALA A 37 29.24 32.36 -11.64
CA ALA A 37 30.06 31.18 -11.88
C ALA A 37 29.49 30.05 -11.02
N ASP A 38 28.95 29.02 -11.68
CA ASP A 38 28.55 27.80 -11.03
C ASP A 38 29.80 27.22 -10.38
N THR A 39 29.99 27.51 -9.09
CA THR A 39 30.75 26.63 -8.22
C THR A 39 30.00 25.32 -8.28
N ALA A 40 30.42 24.43 -9.18
CA ALA A 40 30.01 23.05 -9.20
C ALA A 40 30.40 22.50 -7.82
N SER A 41 29.47 22.54 -6.88
CA SER A 41 29.57 21.83 -5.64
C SER A 41 29.73 20.37 -6.04
N GLN A 42 30.94 19.86 -5.88
CA GLN A 42 31.23 18.45 -6.04
C GLN A 42 30.14 17.71 -5.26
N PRO A 43 29.32 16.85 -5.89
CA PRO A 43 28.23 16.20 -5.18
C PRO A 43 28.85 15.50 -3.99
N ASP A 44 28.40 15.88 -2.80
CA ASP A 44 28.81 15.25 -1.56
C ASP A 44 28.56 13.75 -1.74
N SER A 45 29.64 12.96 -1.77
CA SER A 45 29.54 11.51 -1.97
C SER A 45 28.59 10.87 -0.96
N SER A 46 28.38 11.52 0.19
CA SER A 46 27.40 11.13 1.21
C SER A 46 25.95 11.22 0.71
N ALA A 47 25.61 12.23 -0.09
CA ALA A 47 24.27 12.42 -0.64
C ALA A 47 23.95 11.45 -1.79
N VAL A 48 24.95 11.05 -2.57
CA VAL A 48 24.79 10.09 -3.67
C VAL A 48 24.54 8.67 -3.12
N VAL A 49 25.24 8.28 -2.06
CA VAL A 49 25.02 6.99 -1.38
C VAL A 49 23.66 6.96 -0.67
N ALA A 50 23.27 8.05 -0.01
CA ALA A 50 21.94 8.16 0.62
C ALA A 50 20.79 8.07 -0.40
N ARG A 51 20.94 8.69 -1.58
CA ARG A 51 19.92 8.65 -2.65
C ARG A 51 19.86 7.29 -3.36
N ALA A 52 21.00 6.64 -3.57
CA ALA A 52 21.03 5.28 -4.11
C ALA A 52 20.40 4.25 -3.15
N ALA A 53 20.54 4.44 -1.83
CA ALA A 53 19.86 3.61 -0.84
C ALA A 53 18.34 3.77 -0.91
N THR A 54 17.81 5.00 -1.03
CA THR A 54 16.37 5.23 -1.23
C THR A 54 15.83 4.63 -2.54
N ASP A 55 16.65 4.56 -3.59
CA ASP A 55 16.23 3.97 -4.86
C ASP A 55 15.99 2.46 -4.74
N THR A 56 16.80 1.74 -3.95
CA THR A 56 16.64 0.27 -3.74
C THR A 56 15.42 -0.12 -2.90
N CYS A 57 14.94 0.78 -2.05
CA CYS A 57 13.73 0.59 -1.24
C CYS A 57 12.49 1.24 -1.86
N SER A 58 12.59 1.78 -3.07
CA SER A 58 11.43 2.28 -3.79
C SER A 58 10.45 1.15 -4.13
N VAL A 59 9.14 1.48 -4.23
CA VAL A 59 8.12 0.51 -4.65
C VAL A 59 8.44 -0.14 -5.99
N ASN A 60 9.03 0.61 -6.93
CA ASN A 60 9.43 0.10 -8.25
C ASN A 60 10.60 -0.89 -8.14
N ALA A 61 11.56 -0.63 -7.25
CA ALA A 61 12.66 -1.56 -7.01
C ALA A 61 12.16 -2.85 -6.34
N LEU A 62 11.33 -2.73 -5.30
CA LEU A 62 10.80 -3.86 -4.56
C LEU A 62 9.87 -4.74 -5.41
N SER A 63 8.93 -4.16 -6.15
CA SER A 63 8.03 -4.90 -7.04
C SER A 63 8.76 -5.52 -8.24
N GLY A 64 9.92 -4.99 -8.61
CA GLY A 64 10.75 -5.50 -9.71
C GLY A 64 11.66 -6.67 -9.34
N LEU A 65 11.75 -7.08 -8.07
CA LEU A 65 12.71 -8.13 -7.61
C LEU A 65 12.44 -9.52 -8.21
N GLY A 66 11.28 -9.74 -8.82
CA GLY A 66 10.87 -11.05 -9.35
C GLY A 66 10.56 -12.06 -8.24
N GLY A 67 9.93 -13.19 -8.62
CA GLY A 67 9.48 -14.22 -7.68
C GLY A 67 8.18 -13.85 -6.94
N GLY A 68 7.96 -14.52 -5.80
CA GLY A 68 6.79 -14.34 -4.93
C GLY A 68 7.01 -13.35 -3.79
N PHE A 69 6.01 -13.17 -2.94
CA PHE A 69 6.09 -12.29 -1.78
C PHE A 69 7.12 -12.76 -0.76
N ALA A 70 7.53 -14.03 -0.77
CA ALA A 70 8.65 -14.48 0.04
C ALA A 70 9.93 -13.64 -0.22
N THR A 71 10.22 -13.36 -1.50
CA THR A 71 11.37 -12.54 -1.91
C THR A 71 11.12 -11.06 -1.62
N VAL A 72 9.98 -10.53 -2.09
CA VAL A 72 9.65 -9.10 -1.94
C VAL A 72 9.45 -8.72 -0.48
N GLY A 73 8.71 -9.51 0.29
CA GLY A 73 8.48 -9.32 1.72
C GLY A 73 9.76 -9.36 2.55
N GLN A 74 10.74 -10.20 2.18
CA GLN A 74 12.05 -10.17 2.83
C GLN A 74 12.82 -8.87 2.53
N ALA A 75 12.82 -8.42 1.27
CA ALA A 75 13.46 -7.16 0.90
C ALA A 75 12.77 -5.95 1.55
N MET A 76 11.43 -5.95 1.57
CA MET A 76 10.60 -4.98 2.28
C MET A 76 10.96 -4.92 3.77
N ARG A 77 11.04 -6.07 4.44
CA ARG A 77 11.49 -6.17 5.84
C ARG A 77 12.92 -5.66 6.03
N ASN A 78 13.82 -5.89 5.07
CA ASN A 78 15.20 -5.40 5.13
C ASN A 78 15.27 -3.87 5.03
N CYS A 79 14.45 -3.26 4.17
CA CYS A 79 14.33 -1.80 4.06
C CYS A 79 13.83 -1.15 5.35
N GLY A 80 12.90 -1.78 6.06
CA GLY A 80 12.45 -1.29 7.37
C GLY A 80 11.94 0.16 7.31
N ARG A 81 12.62 1.08 8.00
CA ARG A 81 12.24 2.51 8.04
C ARG A 81 12.46 3.27 6.74
N ASP A 82 13.15 2.68 5.76
CA ASP A 82 13.39 3.30 4.46
C ASP A 82 12.17 3.20 3.53
N ILE A 83 11.09 2.52 3.95
CA ILE A 83 9.80 2.51 3.28
C ILE A 83 8.66 2.94 4.22
N THR A 84 7.61 3.51 3.65
CA THR A 84 6.42 3.90 4.42
C THR A 84 5.46 2.72 4.61
N PRO A 85 4.60 2.75 5.65
CA PRO A 85 3.53 1.77 5.82
C PRO A 85 2.64 1.62 4.58
N ASP A 86 2.33 2.71 3.88
CA ASP A 86 1.50 2.69 2.66
C ASP A 86 2.17 1.92 1.52
N VAL A 87 3.49 2.08 1.34
CA VAL A 87 4.23 1.32 0.32
C VAL A 87 4.28 -0.16 0.68
N ALA A 88 4.54 -0.48 1.95
CA ALA A 88 4.51 -1.86 2.43
C ALA A 88 3.13 -2.48 2.21
N LEU A 89 2.06 -1.78 2.62
CA LEU A 89 0.69 -2.24 2.47
C LEU A 89 0.34 -2.50 1.00
N ALA A 90 0.65 -1.57 0.09
CA ALA A 90 0.39 -1.74 -1.33
C ALA A 90 1.07 -2.99 -1.91
N LEU A 91 2.30 -3.30 -1.46
CA LEU A 91 2.98 -4.54 -1.84
C LEU A 91 2.27 -5.77 -1.27
N VAL A 92 1.87 -5.77 0.00
CA VAL A 92 1.14 -6.91 0.59
C VAL A 92 -0.20 -7.13 -0.13
N GLU A 93 -0.96 -6.06 -0.40
CA GLU A 93 -2.25 -6.08 -1.10
C GLU A 93 -2.13 -6.69 -2.49
N ASP A 94 -1.15 -6.25 -3.29
CA ASP A 94 -0.94 -6.73 -4.65
C ASP A 94 -0.58 -8.23 -4.70
N TYR A 95 0.24 -8.71 -3.76
CA TYR A 95 0.59 -10.14 -3.69
C TYR A 95 -0.55 -10.98 -3.10
N ALA A 96 -1.28 -10.48 -2.10
CA ALA A 96 -2.44 -11.17 -1.54
C ALA A 96 -3.60 -11.28 -2.55
N ALA A 97 -3.79 -10.28 -3.42
CA ALA A 97 -4.76 -10.32 -4.51
C ALA A 97 -4.46 -11.44 -5.54
N ARG A 98 -3.20 -11.88 -5.61
CA ARG A 98 -2.73 -13.00 -6.45
C ARG A 98 -2.67 -14.33 -5.69
N SER A 99 -3.25 -14.37 -4.49
CA SER A 99 -3.21 -15.52 -3.57
C SER A 99 -1.79 -15.99 -3.24
N ASP A 100 -0.82 -15.06 -3.13
CA ASP A 100 0.50 -15.42 -2.66
C ASP A 100 0.44 -15.89 -1.19
N PRO A 101 0.93 -17.09 -0.86
CA PRO A 101 0.81 -17.67 0.48
C PRO A 101 1.41 -16.80 1.58
N GLN A 102 2.55 -16.15 1.31
CA GLN A 102 3.27 -15.39 2.32
C GLN A 102 2.66 -14.01 2.54
N ALA A 103 2.06 -13.41 1.50
CA ALA A 103 1.31 -12.16 1.65
C ALA A 103 0.03 -12.37 2.45
N LEU A 104 -0.68 -13.48 2.17
CA LEU A 104 -1.89 -13.86 2.94
C LEU A 104 -1.56 -14.16 4.40
N LEU A 105 -0.46 -14.88 4.66
CA LEU A 105 0.03 -15.13 6.01
C LEU A 105 0.32 -13.82 6.76
N LEU A 106 0.98 -12.86 6.08
CA LEU A 106 1.26 -11.55 6.68
C LEU A 106 -0.04 -10.80 6.99
N PHE A 107 -1.04 -10.77 6.10
CA PHE A 107 -2.32 -10.14 6.42
C PHE A 107 -3.01 -10.77 7.63
N GLY A 108 -3.02 -12.10 7.72
CA GLY A 108 -3.53 -12.80 8.91
C GLY A 108 -2.82 -12.33 10.17
N THR A 109 -1.49 -12.22 10.11
CA THR A 109 -0.64 -11.73 11.22
C THR A 109 -1.05 -10.32 11.67
N LEU A 110 -1.23 -9.40 10.72
CA LEU A 110 -1.55 -8.00 11.03
C LEU A 110 -2.91 -7.81 11.73
N TYR A 111 -3.85 -8.75 11.55
CA TYR A 111 -5.15 -8.74 12.22
C TYR A 111 -5.21 -9.62 13.48
N ASP A 112 -4.30 -10.56 13.67
CA ASP A 112 -4.40 -11.60 14.70
C ASP A 112 -4.27 -11.06 16.13
N GLY A 113 -3.41 -10.06 16.35
CA GLY A 113 -3.19 -9.44 17.65
C GLY A 113 -2.48 -10.31 18.70
N THR A 114 -2.30 -11.61 18.46
CA THR A 114 -1.45 -12.51 19.27
C THR A 114 -0.16 -12.90 18.55
N GLU A 115 -0.15 -12.83 17.23
CA GLU A 115 1.02 -12.94 16.36
C GLU A 115 1.61 -11.55 16.05
N LEU A 116 2.92 -11.49 15.83
CA LEU A 116 3.64 -10.24 15.57
C LEU A 116 4.75 -10.45 14.54
N ASP A 117 4.72 -9.68 13.45
CA ASP A 117 5.93 -9.45 12.65
C ASP A 117 6.59 -8.15 13.09
N ALA A 118 7.57 -8.27 14.00
CA ALA A 118 8.20 -7.10 14.62
C ALA A 118 8.88 -6.16 13.61
N ARG A 119 9.30 -6.64 12.43
CA ARG A 119 9.89 -5.76 11.41
C ARG A 119 8.81 -5.01 10.66
N VAL A 120 7.69 -5.65 10.35
CA VAL A 120 6.58 -4.96 9.67
C VAL A 120 5.86 -4.01 10.61
N GLU A 121 5.51 -4.47 11.81
CA GLU A 121 4.66 -3.70 12.71
C GLU A 121 5.43 -2.63 13.50
N ASN A 122 6.63 -2.93 13.98
CA ASN A 122 7.39 -1.97 14.81
C ASN A 122 8.40 -1.14 14.01
N LEU A 123 9.00 -1.70 12.96
CA LEU A 123 10.06 -1.02 12.21
C LEU A 123 9.51 -0.24 11.00
N ILE A 124 8.66 -0.86 10.17
CA ILE A 124 7.97 -0.17 9.07
C ILE A 124 6.80 0.67 9.63
N GLY A 125 6.10 0.16 10.64
CA GLY A 125 4.93 0.83 11.23
C GLY A 125 3.61 0.44 10.58
N LEU A 126 3.56 -0.70 9.87
CA LEU A 126 2.32 -1.23 9.30
C LEU A 126 1.68 -2.19 10.32
N SER A 127 0.61 -1.75 10.97
CA SER A 127 -0.19 -2.57 11.89
C SER A 127 -1.68 -2.27 11.73
N PHE A 128 -2.53 -3.24 12.06
CA PHE A 128 -3.98 -3.07 12.08
C PHE A 128 -4.54 -3.26 13.48
N ALA A 129 -5.80 -2.84 13.67
CA ALA A 129 -6.54 -3.21 14.85
C ALA A 129 -6.80 -4.73 14.81
N THR A 130 -6.68 -5.37 15.98
CA THR A 130 -6.97 -6.79 16.12
C THR A 130 -8.39 -7.12 15.70
N ASP A 131 -8.54 -8.14 14.87
CA ASP A 131 -9.81 -8.66 14.35
C ASP A 131 -9.63 -10.15 14.00
N ASP A 132 -10.00 -11.03 14.93
CA ASP A 132 -9.92 -12.49 14.75
C ASP A 132 -10.77 -12.98 13.56
N THR A 133 -11.86 -12.28 13.22
CA THR A 133 -12.70 -12.63 12.06
C THR A 133 -11.97 -12.36 10.75
N LYS A 134 -11.16 -11.31 10.69
CA LYS A 134 -10.30 -11.06 9.53
C LYS A 134 -9.04 -11.91 9.53
N ALA A 135 -8.44 -12.14 10.68
CA ALA A 135 -7.26 -13.00 10.79
C ALA A 135 -7.57 -14.43 10.28
N VAL A 136 -8.69 -15.03 10.70
CA VAL A 136 -9.06 -16.40 10.31
C VAL A 136 -9.29 -16.52 8.80
N GLU A 137 -9.92 -15.52 8.17
CA GLU A 137 -10.16 -15.48 6.71
C GLU A 137 -8.83 -15.52 5.96
N TYR A 138 -7.87 -14.68 6.36
CA TYR A 138 -6.56 -14.62 5.72
C TYR A 138 -5.72 -15.86 5.98
N TYR A 139 -5.70 -16.41 7.19
CA TYR A 139 -4.99 -17.65 7.47
C TYR A 139 -5.57 -18.83 6.71
N HIS A 140 -6.90 -18.96 6.64
CA HIS A 140 -7.56 -19.98 5.82
C HIS A 140 -7.13 -19.89 4.35
N ARG A 141 -7.13 -18.68 3.78
CA ARG A 141 -6.63 -18.45 2.41
C ARG A 141 -5.13 -18.76 2.28
N ALA A 142 -4.33 -18.43 3.28
CA ALA A 142 -2.89 -18.69 3.28
C ALA A 142 -2.58 -20.20 3.29
N VAL A 143 -3.28 -20.99 4.10
CA VAL A 143 -3.21 -22.46 4.10
C VAL A 143 -3.56 -23.01 2.71
N ALA A 144 -4.67 -22.56 2.13
CA ALA A 144 -5.10 -22.98 0.79
C ALA A 144 -4.06 -22.64 -0.30
N ALA A 145 -3.31 -21.54 -0.11
CA ALA A 145 -2.22 -21.13 -0.99
C ALA A 145 -0.87 -21.83 -0.70
N GLY A 146 -0.78 -22.65 0.35
CA GLY A 146 0.41 -23.44 0.69
C GLY A 146 1.34 -22.81 1.75
N ALA A 147 0.88 -21.84 2.54
CA ALA A 147 1.63 -21.32 3.67
C ALA A 147 1.55 -22.29 4.87
N ILE A 148 2.53 -23.18 5.02
CA ILE A 148 2.56 -24.18 6.10
C ILE A 148 2.46 -23.54 7.49
N GLU A 149 3.09 -22.38 7.70
CA GLU A 149 3.03 -21.66 8.99
C GLU A 149 1.61 -21.18 9.33
N ALA A 150 0.73 -21.02 8.34
CA ALA A 150 -0.64 -20.57 8.56
C ALA A 150 -1.51 -21.64 9.23
N ASP A 151 -1.18 -22.93 9.12
CA ASP A 151 -1.99 -24.02 9.70
C ASP A 151 -2.13 -23.88 11.22
N THR A 152 -1.01 -23.70 11.91
CA THR A 152 -0.99 -23.53 13.37
C THR A 152 -1.71 -22.25 13.81
N ARG A 153 -1.54 -21.17 13.05
CA ARG A 153 -2.17 -19.87 13.35
C ARG A 153 -3.67 -19.88 13.09
N LEU A 154 -4.09 -20.56 12.03
CA LEU A 154 -5.50 -20.82 11.73
C LEU A 154 -6.15 -21.60 12.88
N ALA A 155 -5.53 -22.69 13.32
CA ALA A 155 -6.04 -23.49 14.44
C ALA A 155 -6.17 -22.68 15.73
N ALA A 156 -5.17 -21.86 16.07
CA ALA A 156 -5.21 -20.99 17.24
C ALA A 156 -6.32 -19.93 17.14
N THR A 157 -6.48 -19.30 15.97
CA THR A 157 -7.53 -18.30 15.72
C THR A 157 -8.92 -18.94 15.79
N CYS A 158 -9.08 -20.13 15.22
CA CYS A 158 -10.32 -20.90 15.31
C CYS A 158 -10.70 -21.26 16.74
N ALA A 159 -9.73 -21.58 17.61
CA ALA A 159 -10.00 -21.79 19.03
C ALA A 159 -10.53 -20.53 19.71
N ARG A 160 -9.93 -19.36 19.44
CA ARG A 160 -10.42 -18.07 19.98
C ARG A 160 -11.83 -17.74 19.50
N LEU A 161 -12.12 -17.97 18.22
CA LEU A 161 -13.45 -17.73 17.64
C LEU A 161 -14.51 -18.68 18.21
N ALA A 162 -14.16 -19.93 18.50
CA ALA A 162 -15.09 -20.89 19.13
C ALA A 162 -15.57 -20.42 20.51
N ASP A 163 -14.70 -19.75 21.26
CA ASP A 163 -15.01 -19.21 22.59
C ASP A 163 -15.66 -17.82 22.55
N ALA A 164 -15.76 -17.19 21.37
CA ALA A 164 -16.29 -15.85 21.22
C ALA A 164 -17.83 -15.82 21.13
N ASP A 165 -18.46 -14.91 21.86
CA ASP A 165 -19.92 -14.84 21.96
C ASP A 165 -20.61 -14.08 20.81
N SER A 166 -19.86 -13.27 20.06
CA SER A 166 -20.44 -12.40 19.02
C SER A 166 -20.97 -13.21 17.82
N THR A 167 -22.07 -12.73 17.22
CA THR A 167 -22.63 -13.34 16.02
C THR A 167 -21.66 -13.32 14.84
N LEU A 168 -20.84 -12.27 14.75
CA LEU A 168 -19.81 -12.14 13.72
C LEU A 168 -18.73 -13.22 13.87
N ALA A 169 -18.22 -13.43 15.08
CA ALA A 169 -17.21 -14.45 15.35
C ALA A 169 -17.75 -15.87 15.11
N LYS A 170 -19.01 -16.15 15.49
CA LYS A 170 -19.67 -17.43 15.22
C LYS A 170 -19.78 -17.70 13.72
N GLY A 171 -20.18 -16.70 12.93
CA GLY A 171 -20.21 -16.82 11.48
C GLY A 171 -18.83 -17.11 10.88
N ALA A 172 -17.81 -16.37 11.31
CA ALA A 172 -16.44 -16.59 10.86
C ALA A 172 -15.91 -17.99 11.22
N TYR A 173 -16.22 -18.48 12.42
CA TYR A 173 -15.87 -19.84 12.83
C TYR A 173 -16.55 -20.89 11.94
N ASP A 174 -17.84 -20.74 11.68
CA ASP A 174 -18.57 -21.69 10.82
C ASP A 174 -18.07 -21.65 9.36
N ASP A 175 -17.65 -20.49 8.84
CA ASP A 175 -17.17 -20.34 7.46
C ASP A 175 -15.74 -20.89 7.23
N TYR A 176 -14.85 -20.77 8.22
CA TYR A 176 -13.41 -21.01 8.02
C TYR A 176 -12.79 -22.11 8.90
N CYS A 177 -13.50 -22.58 9.93
CA CYS A 177 -12.96 -23.53 10.91
C CYS A 177 -13.68 -24.89 10.93
N ARG A 178 -14.74 -25.08 10.13
CA ARG A 178 -15.58 -26.28 10.11
C ARG A 178 -15.64 -26.97 8.75
#